data_AF-A0A6L9Y1Q4-F1
#
_entry.id   AF-A0A6L9Y1Q4-F1
#
_cell.length_a   1.000
_cell.length_b   1.000
_cell.length_c   1.000
_cell.angle_alpha   90.00
_cell.angle_beta   90.00
_cell.angle_gamma   90.00
#
_symmetry.space_group_name_H-M   'P 1'
#
loop_
_entity.id
_entity.type
_entity.pdbx_description
1 polymer ?
#
loop_
_entity_poly.entity_id
_entity_poly.type
_entity_poly.pdbx_seq_one_letter_code
_entity_poly.pdbx_strand_id
1 'polypeptide(L)'
;MPTACKALIPLSAILDDAGETVDPTAFAPGLTPPSFADTSNGALRCLWAGYDVYDPATAAIEISIVPRVSRAVFDAYRAGIGWPETVSSVAPDAYTYCTTAGHVCGFHELTPDYAIVGFAWNLHTKPPEGVRASAQDLLRRVNSVVATLPAPKP
;
A
#
# COMPACT_ATOMS: atom_id res chain seq x y z
N MET A 1 -18.04 4.25 1.81
CA MET A 1 -17.54 4.03 3.19
C MET A 1 -16.44 2.97 3.09
N PRO A 2 -15.36 3.05 3.87
CA PRO A 2 -14.18 2.25 3.61
C PRO A 2 -14.49 0.76 3.77
N THR A 3 -14.05 -0.05 2.81
CA THR A 3 -13.89 -1.48 2.99
C THR A 3 -13.00 -1.68 4.20
N ALA A 4 -13.45 -2.37 5.24
CA ALA A 4 -12.58 -2.67 6.38
C ALA A 4 -11.29 -3.36 5.87
N CYS A 5 -10.15 -3.26 6.57
CA CYS A 5 -8.87 -3.83 6.09
C CYS A 5 -8.99 -5.30 5.61
N LYS A 6 -9.81 -6.10 6.31
CA LYS A 6 -10.14 -7.49 5.92
C LYS A 6 -10.81 -7.65 4.53
N ALA A 7 -11.50 -6.62 4.05
CA ALA A 7 -12.15 -6.59 2.76
C ALA A 7 -11.24 -6.04 1.65
N LEU A 8 -10.14 -5.36 1.99
CA LEU A 8 -9.09 -4.99 1.04
C LEU A 8 -8.23 -6.20 0.69
N ILE A 9 -7.71 -6.86 1.71
CA ILE A 9 -6.89 -8.06 1.55
C ILE A 9 -7.28 -9.05 2.64
N PRO A 10 -7.66 -10.29 2.27
CA PRO A 10 -7.87 -11.35 3.25
C PRO A 10 -6.60 -11.58 4.06
N LEU A 11 -6.75 -11.76 5.38
CA LEU A 11 -5.62 -12.00 6.28
C LEU A 11 -4.78 -13.21 5.84
N SER A 12 -5.39 -14.23 5.23
CA SER A 12 -4.66 -15.38 4.71
C SER A 12 -3.65 -15.00 3.61
N ALA A 13 -4.00 -14.08 2.71
CA ALA A 13 -3.07 -13.63 1.67
C ALA A 13 -1.93 -12.78 2.24
N ILE A 14 -2.22 -12.01 3.30
CA ILE A 14 -1.22 -11.26 4.05
C ILE A 14 -0.26 -12.21 4.77
N LEU A 15 -0.76 -13.28 5.39
CA LEU A 15 0.04 -14.29 6.07
C LEU A 15 0.90 -15.11 5.08
N ASP A 16 0.34 -15.45 3.92
CA ASP A 16 1.09 -16.09 2.82
C ASP A 16 2.22 -15.17 2.32
N ASP A 17 1.99 -13.85 2.30
CA ASP A 17 3.00 -12.88 1.88
C ASP A 17 4.06 -12.58 2.94
N ALA A 18 3.67 -12.51 4.21
CA ALA A 18 4.59 -12.31 5.34
C ALA A 18 5.46 -13.55 5.61
N GLY A 19 4.91 -14.76 5.39
CA GLY A 19 5.55 -16.01 5.80
C GLY A 19 5.66 -16.17 7.31
N GLU A 20 5.01 -15.31 8.08
CA GLU A 20 4.93 -15.31 9.54
C GLU A 20 3.56 -14.78 10.01
N THR A 21 3.26 -14.95 11.30
CA THR A 21 2.03 -14.40 11.88
C THR A 21 2.13 -12.88 11.97
N VAL A 22 1.24 -12.19 11.28
CA VAL A 22 1.08 -10.73 11.37
C VAL A 22 -0.32 -10.39 11.86
N ASP A 23 -0.41 -9.45 12.79
CA ASP A 23 -1.68 -8.97 13.32
C ASP A 23 -2.05 -7.62 12.69
N PRO A 24 -3.32 -7.40 12.31
CA PRO A 24 -3.76 -6.10 11.83
C PRO A 24 -3.64 -5.07 12.97
N THR A 25 -2.64 -4.20 12.89
CA THR A 25 -2.41 -3.16 13.87
C THR A 25 -2.86 -1.82 13.29
N ALA A 26 -3.65 -1.05 14.03
CA ALA A 26 -3.99 0.31 13.63
C ALA A 26 -2.82 1.25 13.96
N PHE A 27 -2.33 2.02 12.98
CA PHE A 27 -1.33 3.05 13.23
C PHE A 27 -1.84 4.07 14.26
N ALA A 28 -1.01 4.37 15.25
CA ALA A 28 -0.99 5.71 15.82
C ALA A 28 -0.38 6.67 14.77
N PRO A 29 -0.94 7.87 14.53
CA PRO A 29 -0.57 8.72 13.41
C PRO A 29 0.88 9.22 13.55
N GLY A 30 1.73 8.88 12.59
CA GLY A 30 3.07 9.46 12.47
C GLY A 30 3.86 8.88 11.29
N LEU A 31 4.52 9.78 10.55
CA LEU A 31 5.48 9.55 9.45
C LEU A 31 4.95 9.29 8.02
N THR A 32 3.69 9.60 7.72
CA THR A 32 3.24 9.74 6.32
C THR A 32 3.37 11.22 5.89
N PRO A 33 3.77 11.56 4.65
CA PRO A 33 3.74 12.94 4.18
C PRO A 33 2.34 13.55 4.41
N PRO A 34 2.26 14.85 4.77
CA PRO A 34 1.06 15.47 5.33
C PRO A 34 -0.21 15.34 4.46
N SER A 35 -0.09 15.07 3.15
CA SER A 35 -1.25 14.87 2.27
C SER A 35 -1.85 13.46 2.32
N PHE A 36 -1.08 12.42 2.62
CA PHE A 36 -1.57 11.03 2.77
C PHE A 36 -1.77 10.62 4.24
N ALA A 37 -1.19 11.38 5.18
CA ALA A 37 -1.44 11.24 6.62
C ALA A 37 -2.79 11.82 7.06
N ASP A 38 -3.44 12.63 6.21
CA ASP A 38 -4.63 13.36 6.58
C ASP A 38 -5.87 12.47 6.60
N THR A 39 -6.03 11.76 7.72
CA THR A 39 -7.22 10.96 8.05
C THR A 39 -8.52 11.78 8.05
N SER A 40 -8.44 13.13 8.10
CA SER A 40 -9.64 13.99 8.03
C SER A 40 -10.31 13.96 6.65
N ASN A 41 -9.61 13.53 5.60
CA ASN A 41 -10.18 13.33 4.26
C ASN A 41 -10.89 11.98 4.09
N GLY A 42 -10.97 11.13 5.12
CA GLY A 42 -11.60 9.81 5.02
C GLY A 42 -10.69 8.74 4.39
N ALA A 43 -9.37 8.93 4.50
CA ALA A 43 -8.38 7.96 4.07
C ALA A 43 -8.49 6.66 4.87
N LEU A 44 -8.47 5.52 4.17
CA LEU A 44 -8.34 4.20 4.79
C LEU A 44 -6.86 3.83 4.83
N ARG A 45 -6.35 3.54 6.03
CA ARG A 45 -4.99 3.05 6.24
C ARG A 45 -5.04 1.72 6.95
N CYS A 46 -4.38 0.72 6.38
CA CYS A 46 -4.31 -0.62 6.90
C CYS A 46 -2.84 -1.02 7.03
N LEU A 47 -2.46 -1.49 8.21
CA LEU A 47 -1.14 -2.05 8.48
C LEU A 47 -1.33 -3.46 9.02
N TRP A 48 -0.60 -4.39 8.43
CA TRP A 48 -0.38 -5.71 8.97
C TRP A 48 1.10 -5.82 9.23
N ALA A 49 1.47 -6.06 10.48
CA ALA A 49 2.85 -6.18 10.88
C ALA A 49 3.00 -7.29 11.91
N GLY A 50 4.22 -7.80 12.07
CA GLY A 50 4.56 -8.63 13.21
C GLY A 50 4.54 -7.84 14.53
N TYR A 51 5.01 -8.49 15.60
CA TYR A 51 4.83 -8.05 16.99
C TYR A 51 5.40 -6.65 17.33
N ASP A 52 6.34 -6.13 16.54
CA ASP A 52 6.88 -4.77 16.73
C ASP A 52 6.87 -3.98 15.41
N VAL A 53 5.90 -3.07 15.28
CA VAL A 53 5.73 -2.14 14.15
C VAL A 53 6.85 -1.10 14.05
N TYR A 54 7.62 -0.90 15.11
CA TYR A 54 8.73 0.06 15.15
C TYR A 54 10.08 -0.62 14.89
N ASP A 55 10.12 -1.95 14.93
CA ASP A 55 11.32 -2.71 14.55
C ASP A 55 11.42 -2.76 13.01
N PRO A 56 12.45 -2.12 12.42
CA PRO A 56 12.69 -2.14 10.99
C PRO A 56 13.19 -3.50 10.50
N ALA A 57 13.15 -4.57 11.30
CA ALA A 57 13.32 -5.96 10.89
C ALA A 57 12.01 -6.76 10.86
N THR A 58 10.89 -6.20 11.32
CA THR A 58 9.59 -6.89 11.33
C THR A 58 8.95 -6.84 9.94
N ALA A 59 8.39 -7.97 9.47
CA ALA A 59 7.63 -8.01 8.23
C ALA A 59 6.38 -7.13 8.36
N ALA A 60 6.14 -6.31 7.34
CA ALA A 60 4.96 -5.47 7.32
C ALA A 60 4.45 -5.17 5.92
N ILE A 61 3.13 -5.04 5.85
CA ILE A 61 2.38 -4.63 4.69
C ILE A 61 1.52 -3.44 5.10
N GLU A 62 1.67 -2.33 4.41
CA GLU A 62 0.87 -1.12 4.61
C GLU A 62 0.16 -0.75 3.33
N ILE A 63 -1.13 -0.42 3.44
CA ILE A 63 -1.95 0.08 2.33
C ILE A 63 -2.70 1.31 2.78
N SER A 64 -2.64 2.35 1.97
CA SER A 64 -3.40 3.59 2.13
C SER A 64 -4.26 3.85 0.89
N ILE A 65 -5.52 4.20 1.10
CA ILE A 65 -6.47 4.62 0.06
C ILE A 65 -7.01 5.98 0.46
N VAL A 66 -6.71 6.98 -0.35
CA VAL A 66 -7.02 8.38 -0.07
C VAL A 66 -7.99 8.89 -1.12
N PRO A 67 -9.21 9.30 -0.74
CA PRO A 67 -10.18 9.83 -1.69
C PRO A 67 -9.79 11.24 -2.15
N ARG A 68 -10.23 11.62 -3.36
CA ARG A 68 -10.16 12.99 -3.89
C ARG A 68 -8.74 13.59 -3.98
N VAL A 69 -7.73 12.74 -4.18
CA VAL A 69 -6.37 13.20 -4.44
C VAL A 69 -6.28 13.74 -5.87
N SER A 70 -5.75 14.95 -6.03
CA SER A 70 -5.54 15.53 -7.35
C SER A 70 -4.34 14.90 -8.05
N ARG A 71 -4.34 14.93 -9.39
CA ARG A 71 -3.19 14.47 -10.19
C ARG A 71 -1.88 15.12 -9.78
N ALA A 72 -1.89 16.43 -9.50
CA ALA A 72 -0.69 17.16 -9.09
C ALA A 72 -0.14 16.67 -7.74
N VAL A 73 -1.00 16.35 -6.77
CA VAL A 73 -0.58 15.81 -5.47
C VAL A 73 -0.03 14.39 -5.63
N PHE A 74 -0.65 13.57 -6.48
CA PHE A 74 -0.16 12.23 -6.80
C PHE A 74 1.21 12.28 -7.47
N ASP A 75 1.39 13.10 -8.51
CA ASP A 75 2.68 13.23 -9.21
C ASP A 75 3.77 13.79 -8.29
N ALA A 76 3.44 14.74 -7.39
CA ALA A 76 4.37 15.24 -6.40
C ALA A 76 4.81 14.15 -5.40
N TYR A 77 3.87 13.29 -4.96
CA TYR A 77 4.19 12.14 -4.12
C TYR A 77 5.12 11.15 -4.84
N ARG A 78 4.80 10.80 -6.09
CA ARG A 78 5.62 9.90 -6.91
C ARG A 78 7.06 10.41 -7.08
N ALA A 79 7.20 11.67 -7.46
CA ALA A 79 8.51 12.31 -7.57
C ALA A 79 9.26 12.33 -6.22
N GLY A 80 8.54 12.43 -5.10
CA GLY A 80 9.09 12.45 -3.75
C GLY A 80 9.59 11.11 -3.22
N ILE A 81 9.08 9.96 -3.69
CA ILE A 81 9.55 8.63 -3.26
C ILE A 81 11.02 8.43 -3.67
N GLY A 82 11.42 8.90 -4.85
CA GLY A 82 12.80 8.83 -5.32
C GLY A 82 13.31 7.42 -5.63
N TRP A 83 12.43 6.43 -5.79
CA TRP A 83 12.79 5.07 -6.19
C TRP A 83 12.47 4.83 -7.67
N PRO A 84 13.25 4.01 -8.40
CA PRO A 84 12.94 3.65 -9.77
C PRO A 84 11.57 2.94 -9.87
N GLU A 85 10.66 3.55 -10.62
CA GLU A 85 9.31 3.04 -10.84
C GLU A 85 9.23 2.24 -12.15
N THR A 86 8.38 1.21 -12.14
CA THR A 86 7.98 0.44 -13.32
C THR A 86 6.47 0.60 -13.51
N VAL A 87 6.05 0.98 -14.71
CA VAL A 87 4.62 1.04 -15.06
C VAL A 87 4.01 -0.35 -14.90
N SER A 88 2.90 -0.45 -14.17
CA SER A 88 2.17 -1.70 -14.00
C SER A 88 1.08 -1.85 -15.05
N SER A 89 0.82 -3.09 -15.49
CA SER A 89 -0.28 -3.40 -16.40
C SER A 89 -1.63 -3.61 -15.69
N VAL A 90 -1.67 -3.48 -14.35
CA VAL A 90 -2.89 -3.71 -13.56
C VAL A 90 -3.96 -2.66 -13.85
N ALA A 91 -3.56 -1.39 -13.92
CA ALA A 91 -4.45 -0.28 -14.16
C ALA A 91 -3.72 0.89 -14.84
N PRO A 92 -4.45 1.79 -15.52
CA PRO A 92 -3.90 3.08 -15.93
C PRO A 92 -3.36 3.85 -14.71
N ASP A 93 -2.24 4.55 -14.88
CA ASP A 93 -1.58 5.32 -13.80
C ASP A 93 -1.21 4.49 -12.55
N ALA A 94 -0.98 3.19 -12.71
CA ALA A 94 -0.43 2.31 -11.68
C ALA A 94 1.06 2.03 -11.91
N TYR A 95 1.83 2.02 -10.83
CA TYR A 95 3.27 1.81 -10.85
C TYR A 95 3.69 0.94 -9.68
N THR A 96 4.73 0.15 -9.89
CA THR A 96 5.43 -0.60 -8.84
C THR A 96 6.85 -0.12 -8.71
N TYR A 97 7.44 -0.32 -7.54
CA TYR A 97 8.81 0.08 -7.27
C TYR A 97 9.41 -0.83 -6.19
N CYS A 98 10.73 -0.92 -6.17
CA CYS A 98 11.47 -1.58 -5.10
C CYS A 98 12.72 -0.78 -4.78
N THR A 99 13.15 -0.85 -3.52
CA THR A 99 14.51 -0.46 -3.13
C THR A 99 15.54 -1.29 -3.90
N THR A 100 16.76 -0.77 -4.05
CA THR A 100 17.83 -1.41 -4.81
C THR A 100 18.19 -2.81 -4.29
N ALA A 101 18.01 -3.06 -2.99
CA ALA A 101 18.21 -4.36 -2.37
C ALA A 101 16.97 -5.28 -2.41
N GLY A 102 15.82 -4.77 -2.87
CA GLY A 102 14.58 -5.53 -3.02
C GLY A 102 13.89 -5.96 -1.72
N HIS A 103 14.34 -5.45 -0.57
CA HIS A 103 13.77 -5.75 0.75
C HIS A 103 12.52 -4.92 1.08
N VAL A 104 12.31 -3.83 0.34
CA VAL A 104 11.10 -3.02 0.35
C VAL A 104 10.62 -2.88 -1.08
N CYS A 105 9.40 -3.30 -1.34
CA CYS A 105 8.71 -3.06 -2.59
C CYS A 105 7.35 -2.43 -2.32
N GLY A 106 6.82 -1.71 -3.29
CA GLY A 106 5.53 -1.08 -3.15
C GLY A 106 4.92 -0.74 -4.48
N PHE A 107 3.80 -0.05 -4.41
CA PHE A 107 3.06 0.45 -5.54
C PHE A 107 2.37 1.75 -5.20
N HIS A 108 2.00 2.48 -6.24
CA HIS A 108 0.99 3.52 -6.13
C HIS A 108 0.13 3.52 -7.39
N GLU A 109 -1.10 3.96 -7.25
CA GLU A 109 -2.08 4.04 -8.32
C GLU A 109 -2.95 5.27 -8.13
N LEU A 110 -3.30 5.93 -9.23
CA LEU A 110 -4.32 6.98 -9.24
C LEU A 110 -5.52 6.53 -10.06
N THR A 111 -6.67 6.43 -9.40
CA THR A 111 -7.97 6.25 -10.03
C THR A 111 -8.70 7.60 -10.13
N PRO A 112 -9.84 7.70 -10.83
CA PRO A 112 -10.61 8.95 -10.89
C PRO A 112 -11.00 9.51 -9.51
N ASP A 113 -11.20 8.63 -8.53
CA ASP A 113 -11.78 8.97 -7.23
C ASP A 113 -10.81 8.81 -6.05
N TYR A 114 -9.75 8.02 -6.23
CA TYR A 114 -8.86 7.56 -5.16
C TYR A 114 -7.40 7.53 -5.61
N ALA A 115 -6.48 7.95 -4.75
CA ALA A 115 -5.09 7.54 -4.80
C ALA A 115 -4.86 6.36 -3.86
N ILE A 116 -4.05 5.40 -4.31
CA ILE A 116 -3.72 4.19 -3.59
C ILE A 116 -2.21 4.13 -3.46
N VAL A 117 -1.73 3.76 -2.29
CA VAL A 117 -0.31 3.51 -2.02
C VAL A 117 -0.23 2.23 -1.21
N GLY A 118 0.71 1.36 -1.55
CA GLY A 118 0.99 0.18 -0.74
C GLY A 118 2.48 -0.14 -0.69
N PHE A 119 2.91 -0.69 0.44
CA PHE A 119 4.28 -1.11 0.69
C PHE A 119 4.27 -2.50 1.32
N ALA A 120 5.25 -3.30 0.95
CA ALA A 120 5.61 -4.56 1.58
C ALA A 120 7.11 -4.50 1.89
N TRP A 121 7.47 -4.66 3.15
CA TRP A 121 8.87 -4.64 3.58
C TRP A 121 9.16 -5.76 4.57
N ASN A 122 10.44 -6.12 4.63
CA ASN A 122 10.97 -7.12 5.57
C ASN A 122 10.26 -8.46 5.51
N LEU A 123 9.80 -8.85 4.32
CA LEU A 123 9.32 -10.21 4.06
C LEU A 123 10.54 -11.15 3.98
N HIS A 124 11.32 -11.27 5.07
CA HIS A 124 12.63 -11.93 5.12
C HIS A 124 12.58 -13.42 4.77
N THR A 125 11.39 -14.00 4.78
CA THR A 125 11.08 -15.36 4.32
C THR A 125 11.05 -15.48 2.79
N LYS A 126 10.97 -14.35 2.06
CA LYS A 126 10.94 -14.29 0.60
C LYS A 126 12.27 -13.76 0.04
N PRO A 127 12.79 -14.34 -1.05
CA PRO A 127 13.87 -13.72 -1.81
C PRO A 127 13.37 -12.41 -2.47
N PRO A 128 14.26 -11.50 -2.91
CA PRO A 128 13.89 -10.20 -3.46
C PRO A 128 12.85 -10.24 -4.60
N GLU A 129 12.90 -11.24 -5.47
CA GLU A 129 11.89 -11.47 -6.50
C GLU A 129 10.50 -11.80 -5.94
N GLY A 130 10.45 -12.47 -4.79
CA GLY A 130 9.22 -12.77 -4.08
C GLY A 130 8.59 -11.53 -3.43
N VAL A 131 9.42 -10.60 -2.94
CA VAL A 131 8.94 -9.30 -2.42
C VAL A 131 8.36 -8.46 -3.55
N ARG A 132 9.01 -8.44 -4.72
CA ARG A 132 8.49 -7.76 -5.92
C ARG A 132 7.17 -8.34 -6.41
N ALA A 133 7.06 -9.67 -6.45
CA ALA A 133 5.81 -10.35 -6.81
C ALA A 133 4.67 -9.97 -5.85
N SER A 134 4.98 -9.87 -4.55
CA SER A 134 4.03 -9.46 -3.52
C SER A 134 3.48 -8.06 -3.80
N ALA A 135 4.32 -7.06 -4.11
CA ALA A 135 3.86 -5.72 -4.43
C ALA A 135 2.89 -5.67 -5.63
N GLN A 136 3.17 -6.46 -6.69
CA GLN A 136 2.29 -6.58 -7.86
C GLN A 136 0.97 -7.28 -7.53
N ASP A 137 1.00 -8.29 -6.65
CA ASP A 137 -0.19 -9.02 -6.21
C ASP A 137 -1.07 -8.18 -5.29
N LEU A 138 -0.46 -7.44 -4.36
CA LEU A 138 -1.14 -6.48 -3.50
C LEU A 138 -1.83 -5.41 -4.35
N LEU A 139 -1.13 -4.83 -5.35
CA LEU A 139 -1.71 -3.88 -6.29
C LEU A 139 -2.95 -4.46 -6.99
N ARG A 140 -2.87 -5.68 -7.55
CA ARG A 140 -4.02 -6.33 -8.20
C ARG A 140 -5.22 -6.48 -7.26
N ARG A 141 -4.98 -6.94 -6.03
CA ARG A 141 -6.03 -7.15 -5.03
C ARG A 141 -6.69 -5.84 -4.63
N VAL A 142 -5.89 -4.83 -4.28
CA VAL A 142 -6.40 -3.53 -3.86
C VAL A 142 -7.15 -2.84 -4.98
N ASN A 143 -6.60 -2.84 -6.20
CA ASN A 143 -7.28 -2.29 -7.38
C ASN A 143 -8.67 -2.93 -7.59
N SER A 144 -8.77 -4.27 -7.51
CA SER A 144 -10.05 -4.97 -7.68
C SER A 144 -11.11 -4.55 -6.67
N VAL A 145 -10.71 -4.20 -5.45
CA VAL A 145 -11.62 -3.73 -4.40
C VAL A 145 -11.95 -2.25 -4.62
N VAL A 146 -10.95 -1.41 -4.86
CA VAL A 146 -11.14 0.04 -5.05
C VAL A 146 -12.01 0.35 -6.27
N ALA A 147 -11.88 -0.42 -7.35
CA ALA A 147 -12.71 -0.29 -8.54
C ALA A 147 -14.22 -0.49 -8.28
N THR A 148 -14.59 -1.12 -7.16
CA THR A 148 -15.99 -1.34 -6.76
C THR A 148 -16.50 -0.32 -5.73
N LEU A 149 -15.62 0.54 -5.22
CA LEU A 149 -16.00 1.54 -4.23
C LEU A 149 -16.85 2.64 -4.91
N PRO A 150 -17.92 3.12 -4.26
CA PRO A 150 -18.64 4.27 -4.76
C PRO A 150 -17.76 5.52 -4.72
N ALA A 151 -17.96 6.46 -5.63
CA ALA A 151 -17.27 7.75 -5.59
C ALA A 151 -17.48 8.44 -4.21
N PRO A 152 -16.44 9.08 -3.65
CA PRO A 152 -16.55 9.85 -2.42
C PRO A 152 -17.60 10.96 -2.56
N LYS A 153 -18.43 11.15 -1.53
CA LYS A 153 -19.34 12.30 -1.50
C LYS A 153 -18.54 13.61 -1.35
N PRO A 154 -19.01 14.73 -1.92
CA PRO A 154 -18.44 16.06 -1.69
C PRO A 154 -18.41 16.45 -0.21
#